data_AF-A0A836S682-F1
#
_entry.id   AF-A0A836S682-F1
#
_cell.length_a   1.000
_cell.length_b   1.000
_cell.length_c   1.000
_cell.angle_alpha   90.00
_cell.angle_beta   90.00
_cell.angle_gamma   90.00
#
_symmetry.space_group_name_H-M   'P 1'
#
loop_
_entity.id
_entity.type
_entity.pdbx_description
1 polymer ?
#
loop_
_entity_poly.entity_id
_entity_poly.type
_entity_poly.pdbx_seq_one_letter_code
_entity_poly.pdbx_strand_id
1 'polypeptide(L)'
;MSNKDDQDWIDLLAGQSVANADPKTVREAQIFRAALLAQADRTQEHSEIPYPHLFKNVLPHLEKNTPKKQSWFQKWCLTKWIDRGDSNTVCQIGWAFATVFVLAVSLSLVFNFYQENQIDTSYQTLYANKTDEMVDDLRDLSVRWEGEGGNVFAFSPTALPSQADKAFGAGLLTGREALIGKSEVALPTLLLPPATDESWLKTPWADDFELGRWTVLLWTASQFHRDLPPTFWDEQRWIFSQLKAAFVARAKTDNEAEKVLSQLKNQIEPHLEKLPAEDNPKVYKDLGFNLKKMMYFFAPKQAL
;
A
#
# COMPACT_ATOMS: atom_id res chain seq x y z
N MET A 1 17.80 14.79 30.26
CA MET A 1 16.81 15.64 29.56
C MET A 1 15.46 15.42 30.21
N SER A 2 14.84 16.50 30.66
CA SER A 2 13.68 16.49 31.56
C SER A 2 12.43 16.04 30.83
N ASN A 3 11.54 15.29 31.50
CA ASN A 3 10.21 14.90 31.01
C ASN A 3 9.33 16.13 30.63
N LYS A 4 9.75 17.31 31.06
CA LYS A 4 9.09 18.60 30.78
C LYS A 4 9.20 19.00 29.30
N ASP A 5 10.38 18.83 28.68
CA ASP A 5 10.57 19.25 27.28
C ASP A 5 9.65 18.42 26.36
N ASP A 6 9.50 17.14 26.68
CA ASP A 6 8.67 16.19 25.93
C ASP A 6 7.16 16.54 26.04
N GLN A 7 6.68 17.04 27.19
CA GLN A 7 5.29 17.50 27.37
C GLN A 7 5.04 18.87 26.74
N ASP A 8 6.00 19.79 26.86
CA ASP A 8 5.92 21.13 26.29
C ASP A 8 5.74 21.04 24.76
N TRP A 9 6.43 20.10 24.09
CA TRP A 9 6.25 19.82 22.66
C TRP A 9 4.82 19.38 22.30
N ILE A 10 4.22 18.48 23.09
CA ILE A 10 2.86 17.98 22.83
C ILE A 10 1.84 19.11 22.98
N ASP A 11 1.95 19.89 24.04
CA ASP A 11 1.04 21.00 24.32
C ASP A 11 1.14 22.08 23.23
N LEU A 12 2.36 22.38 22.76
CA LEU A 12 2.60 23.30 21.65
C LEU A 12 2.04 22.79 20.31
N LEU A 13 2.18 21.50 20.00
CA LEU A 13 1.60 20.89 18.80
C LEU A 13 0.07 20.87 18.83
N ALA A 14 -0.53 20.73 20.03
CA ALA A 14 -1.96 20.89 20.25
C ALA A 14 -2.43 22.37 20.14
N GLY A 15 -1.52 23.32 19.95
CA GLY A 15 -1.81 24.74 19.85
C GLY A 15 -1.97 25.46 21.18
N GLN A 16 -1.57 24.84 22.29
CA GLN A 16 -1.58 25.46 23.61
C GLN A 16 -0.32 26.31 23.81
N SER A 17 -0.40 27.32 24.67
CA SER A 17 0.75 28.11 25.10
C SER A 17 1.36 27.50 26.36
N VAL A 18 2.68 27.29 26.34
CA VAL A 18 3.41 26.72 27.47
C VAL A 18 4.29 27.81 28.10
N ALA A 19 4.06 28.10 29.38
CA ALA A 19 4.83 29.11 30.09
C ALA A 19 6.27 28.63 30.34
N ASN A 20 7.25 29.45 29.93
CA ASN A 20 8.69 29.17 30.02
C ASN A 20 9.20 28.06 29.07
N ALA A 21 8.45 27.71 28.03
CA ALA A 21 8.99 26.88 26.96
C ALA A 21 10.13 27.62 26.25
N ASP A 22 11.15 26.86 25.85
CA ASP A 22 12.26 27.40 25.07
C ASP A 22 11.74 28.05 23.77
N PRO A 23 12.10 29.31 23.46
CA PRO A 23 11.56 30.01 22.30
C PRO A 23 11.82 29.31 20.96
N LYS A 24 12.94 28.56 20.85
CA LYS A 24 13.24 27.78 19.65
C LYS A 24 12.28 26.60 19.53
N THR A 25 12.01 25.89 20.63
CA THR A 25 11.00 24.81 20.71
C THR A 25 9.60 25.29 20.32
N VAL A 26 9.17 26.45 20.83
CA VAL A 26 7.89 27.08 20.46
C VAL A 26 7.81 27.34 18.96
N ARG A 27 8.88 27.92 18.39
CA ARG A 27 8.94 28.24 16.96
C ARG A 27 8.90 26.99 16.09
N GLU A 28 9.67 25.95 16.43
CA GLU A 28 9.71 24.70 15.66
C GLU A 28 8.37 23.96 15.71
N ALA A 29 7.72 23.89 16.88
CA ALA A 29 6.39 23.29 17.01
C ALA A 29 5.31 24.04 16.20
N GLN A 30 5.36 25.38 16.18
CA GLN A 30 4.45 26.19 15.36
C GLN A 30 4.67 25.99 13.86
N ILE A 31 5.92 25.94 13.41
CA ILE A 31 6.26 25.67 12.00
C ILE A 31 5.76 24.28 11.60
N PHE A 32 6.02 23.27 12.44
CA PHE A 32 5.59 21.90 12.17
C PHE A 32 4.06 21.78 12.12
N ARG A 33 3.36 22.40 13.08
CA ARG A 33 1.89 22.47 13.08
C ARG A 33 1.34 23.16 11.83
N ALA A 34 1.93 24.29 11.43
CA ALA A 34 1.53 25.01 10.22
C ALA A 34 1.76 24.16 8.96
N ALA A 35 2.86 23.40 8.90
CA ALA A 35 3.13 22.48 7.79
C ALA A 35 2.11 21.34 7.74
N LEU A 36 1.74 20.75 8.88
CA LEU A 36 0.70 19.71 8.94
C LEU A 36 -0.67 20.25 8.51
N LEU A 37 -1.04 21.46 8.96
CA LEU A 37 -2.30 22.09 8.56
C LEU A 37 -2.30 22.43 7.06
N ALA A 38 -1.22 23.02 6.54
CA ALA A 38 -1.08 23.31 5.12
C ALA A 38 -1.11 22.05 4.25
N GLN A 39 -0.61 20.92 4.76
CA GLN A 39 -0.69 19.63 4.07
C GLN A 39 -2.10 19.02 4.15
N ALA A 40 -2.79 19.15 5.28
CA ALA A 40 -4.16 18.70 5.42
C ALA A 40 -5.14 19.44 4.49
N ASP A 41 -4.87 20.72 4.21
CA ASP A 41 -5.66 21.54 3.29
C ASP A 41 -5.35 21.29 1.79
N ARG A 42 -4.28 20.55 1.46
CA ARG A 42 -3.95 20.23 0.07
C ARG A 42 -4.75 19.01 -0.41
N THR A 43 -5.62 19.23 -1.38
CA THR A 43 -6.22 18.16 -2.19
C THR A 43 -5.14 17.39 -2.95
N GLN A 44 -5.27 16.06 -2.93
CA GLN A 44 -4.31 14.98 -3.22
C GLN A 44 -3.35 15.07 -4.41
N GLU A 45 -3.39 16.07 -5.29
CA GLU A 45 -2.79 15.89 -6.62
C GLU A 45 -1.26 15.93 -6.66
N HIS A 46 -0.55 16.79 -5.93
CA HIS A 46 0.92 16.76 -5.97
C HIS A 46 1.54 17.42 -4.72
N SER A 47 2.25 16.67 -3.87
CA SER A 47 3.25 17.31 -2.99
C SER A 47 4.29 16.36 -2.42
N GLU A 48 5.56 16.63 -2.75
CA GLU A 48 6.70 16.29 -1.90
C GLU A 48 6.51 16.89 -0.49
N ILE A 49 6.86 16.13 0.55
CA ILE A 49 6.70 16.55 1.94
C ILE A 49 7.60 17.76 2.20
N PRO A 50 7.04 18.95 2.51
CA PRO A 50 7.87 20.10 2.82
C PRO A 50 8.50 19.88 4.20
N TYR A 51 9.83 20.05 4.27
CA TYR A 51 10.64 20.05 5.51
C TYR A 51 10.91 18.68 6.17
N PRO A 52 11.58 17.74 5.48
CA PRO A 52 11.92 16.42 6.02
C PRO A 52 12.86 16.46 7.24
N HIS A 53 13.62 17.55 7.42
CA HIS A 53 14.52 17.72 8.56
C HIS A 53 13.77 17.99 9.87
N LEU A 54 12.55 18.54 9.83
CA LEU A 54 11.75 18.79 11.04
C LEU A 54 11.23 17.48 11.63
N PHE A 55 10.85 16.51 10.78
CA PHE A 55 10.43 15.19 11.23
C PHE A 55 11.51 14.46 12.03
N LYS A 56 12.78 14.59 11.63
CA LYS A 56 13.91 14.00 12.38
C LYS A 56 14.05 14.53 13.81
N ASN A 57 13.63 15.77 14.06
CA ASN A 57 13.69 16.36 15.39
C ASN A 57 12.46 15.99 16.23
N VAL A 58 11.29 15.83 15.60
CA VAL A 58 10.01 15.57 16.31
C VAL A 58 9.82 14.08 16.63
N LEU A 59 10.23 13.16 15.75
CA LEU A 59 10.02 11.71 15.92
C LEU A 59 10.54 11.16 17.27
N PRO A 60 11.78 11.49 17.70
CA PRO A 60 12.33 10.97 18.96
C PRO A 60 11.52 11.38 20.20
N HIS A 61 10.88 12.55 20.17
CA HIS A 61 10.04 13.03 21.27
C HIS A 61 8.70 12.28 21.34
N LEU A 62 8.13 11.90 20.19
CA LEU A 62 6.90 11.10 20.12
C LEU A 62 7.14 9.64 20.50
N GLU A 63 8.25 9.03 20.05
CA GLU A 63 8.59 7.64 20.35
C GLU A 63 8.88 7.41 21.84
N LYS A 64 9.57 8.36 22.47
CA LYS A 64 9.99 8.27 23.88
C LYS A 64 8.82 8.38 24.87
N ASN A 65 7.71 8.98 24.45
CA ASN A 65 6.48 9.11 25.23
C ASN A 65 5.51 7.93 25.07
N THR A 66 5.89 6.84 24.40
CA THR A 66 5.11 5.61 24.42
C THR A 66 5.09 5.03 25.84
N PRO A 67 3.91 4.86 26.47
CA PRO A 67 3.84 4.41 27.86
C PRO A 67 4.39 2.98 27.99
N LYS A 68 5.55 2.84 28.66
CA LYS A 68 6.16 1.53 28.95
C LYS A 68 5.35 0.77 30.01
N LYS A 69 4.95 -0.46 29.63
CA LYS A 69 4.41 -1.57 30.44
C LYS A 69 3.00 -1.38 31.04
N GLN A 70 2.03 -2.12 30.47
CA GLN A 70 0.76 -2.45 31.12
C GLN A 70 1.00 -3.28 32.39
N SER A 71 0.89 -2.61 33.53
CA SER A 71 0.97 -3.16 34.88
C SER A 71 -0.41 -3.66 35.35
N TRP A 72 -0.42 -4.67 36.22
CA TRP A 72 -1.61 -5.24 36.89
C TRP A 72 -2.60 -4.19 37.42
N PHE A 73 -2.13 -2.96 37.67
CA PHE A 73 -2.94 -1.79 37.99
C PHE A 73 -4.16 -1.55 37.09
N GLN A 74 -4.09 -1.80 35.78
CA GLN A 74 -5.26 -1.64 34.89
C GLN A 74 -6.39 -2.65 35.21
N LYS A 75 -6.03 -3.86 35.64
CA LYS A 75 -6.99 -4.90 36.05
C LYS A 75 -7.63 -4.58 37.40
N TRP A 76 -6.91 -3.91 38.30
CA TRP A 76 -7.42 -3.51 39.62
C TRP A 76 -8.31 -2.27 39.56
N CYS A 77 -8.01 -1.30 38.69
CA CYS A 77 -8.82 -0.09 38.54
C CYS A 77 -10.22 -0.38 37.96
N LEU A 78 -10.35 -1.35 37.05
CA LEU A 78 -11.65 -1.75 36.48
C LEU A 78 -12.59 -2.37 37.53
N THR A 79 -12.06 -3.16 38.47
CA THR A 79 -12.89 -3.80 39.51
C THR A 79 -13.32 -2.85 40.63
N LYS A 80 -12.58 -1.75 40.86
CA LYS A 80 -12.92 -0.77 41.90
C LYS A 80 -13.84 0.36 41.42
N TRP A 81 -14.04 0.47 40.11
CA TRP A 81 -14.80 1.56 39.48
C TRP A 81 -16.33 1.43 39.61
N ILE A 82 -16.84 0.24 39.94
CA ILE A 82 -18.29 0.01 40.07
C ILE A 82 -18.84 0.50 41.42
N ASP A 83 -17.98 0.81 42.42
CA ASP A 83 -18.44 0.93 43.81
C ASP A 83 -18.20 2.30 44.48
N ARG A 84 -17.82 3.35 43.74
CA ARG A 84 -17.66 4.71 44.32
C ARG A 84 -18.33 5.80 43.50
N GLY A 85 -19.54 6.14 43.93
CA GLY A 85 -20.26 7.35 43.52
C GLY A 85 -19.69 8.60 44.19
N ASP A 86 -18.65 9.17 43.59
CA ASP A 86 -18.21 10.54 43.91
C ASP A 86 -18.03 11.32 42.60
N SER A 87 -18.92 12.28 42.34
CA SER A 87 -19.30 12.73 40.99
C SER A 87 -18.31 13.68 40.30
N ASN A 88 -17.31 14.21 41.01
CA ASN A 88 -16.45 15.27 40.45
C ASN A 88 -15.13 14.76 39.86
N THR A 89 -14.64 13.59 40.25
CA THR A 89 -13.43 12.96 39.66
C THR A 89 -13.76 12.06 38.46
N VAL A 90 -15.02 11.61 38.34
CA VAL A 90 -15.50 10.82 37.20
C VAL A 90 -15.45 11.62 35.89
N CYS A 91 -15.72 12.93 35.95
CA CYS A 91 -15.75 13.77 34.76
C CYS A 91 -14.35 13.92 34.12
N GLN A 92 -13.31 14.23 34.90
CA GLN A 92 -11.96 14.46 34.36
C GLN A 92 -11.31 13.19 33.77
N ILE A 93 -11.59 12.01 34.32
CA ILE A 93 -11.04 10.75 33.80
C ILE A 93 -11.73 10.36 32.48
N GLY A 94 -13.03 10.64 32.33
CA GLY A 94 -13.77 10.40 31.08
C GLY A 94 -13.19 11.18 29.89
N TRP A 95 -12.76 12.42 30.10
CA TRP A 95 -12.12 13.25 29.06
C TRP A 95 -10.79 12.67 28.58
N ALA A 96 -9.96 12.13 29.49
CA ALA A 96 -8.68 11.53 29.12
C ALA A 96 -8.84 10.26 28.27
N PHE A 97 -9.87 9.43 28.53
CA PHE A 97 -10.15 8.27 27.69
C PHE A 97 -10.72 8.67 26.32
N ALA A 98 -11.59 9.68 26.28
CA ALA A 98 -12.12 10.18 25.03
C ALA A 98 -11.00 10.76 24.13
N THR A 99 -10.05 11.52 24.68
CA THR A 99 -8.93 12.05 23.91
C THR A 99 -7.98 10.97 23.43
N VAL A 100 -7.63 9.97 24.25
CA VAL A 100 -6.79 8.84 23.81
C VAL A 100 -7.50 8.00 22.74
N PHE A 101 -8.81 7.77 22.88
CA PHE A 101 -9.58 7.03 21.89
C PHE A 101 -9.70 7.80 20.56
N VAL A 102 -10.01 9.10 20.61
CA VAL A 102 -10.03 9.96 19.43
C VAL A 102 -8.64 10.00 18.80
N LEU A 103 -7.57 10.15 19.57
CA LEU A 103 -6.21 10.14 19.03
C LEU A 103 -5.87 8.79 18.38
N ALA A 104 -6.22 7.67 19.02
CA ALA A 104 -5.97 6.33 18.48
C ALA A 104 -6.77 6.06 17.20
N VAL A 105 -8.03 6.51 17.15
CA VAL A 105 -8.88 6.41 15.95
C VAL A 105 -8.38 7.35 14.86
N SER A 106 -8.02 8.59 15.19
CA SER A 106 -7.43 9.56 14.26
C SER A 106 -6.08 9.06 13.73
N LEU A 107 -5.21 8.50 14.57
CA LEU A 107 -3.96 7.86 14.14
C LEU A 107 -4.27 6.65 13.26
N SER A 108 -5.21 5.79 13.64
CA SER A 108 -5.59 4.63 12.82
C SER A 108 -6.17 5.06 11.47
N LEU A 109 -6.97 6.12 11.42
CA LEU A 109 -7.49 6.69 10.17
C LEU A 109 -6.36 7.31 9.35
N VAL A 110 -5.48 8.11 9.95
CA VAL A 110 -4.32 8.69 9.26
C VAL A 110 -3.40 7.59 8.74
N PHE A 111 -3.09 6.54 9.50
CA PHE A 111 -2.29 5.40 9.05
C PHE A 111 -2.99 4.57 7.96
N ASN A 112 -4.32 4.51 7.94
CA ASN A 112 -5.07 3.89 6.83
C ASN A 112 -5.13 4.80 5.59
N PHE A 113 -5.13 6.13 5.75
CA PHE A 113 -5.11 7.09 4.64
C PHE A 113 -3.71 7.34 4.07
N TYR A 114 -2.66 7.14 4.87
CA TYR A 114 -1.25 7.23 4.50
C TYR A 114 -0.60 5.86 4.28
N GLN A 115 -1.38 4.87 3.81
CA GLN A 115 -0.77 3.74 3.12
C GLN A 115 -0.26 4.25 1.78
N GLU A 116 0.97 4.77 1.80
CA GLU A 116 1.78 4.87 0.60
C GLU A 116 1.69 3.52 -0.10
N ASN A 117 1.27 3.53 -1.36
CA ASN A 117 1.00 2.30 -2.09
C ASN A 117 2.33 1.54 -2.18
N GLN A 118 2.49 0.47 -1.40
CA GLN A 118 3.76 -0.23 -1.29
C GLN A 118 4.22 -0.84 -2.62
N ILE A 119 3.27 -1.07 -3.53
CA ILE A 119 3.57 -1.44 -4.91
C ILE A 119 4.36 -0.31 -5.59
N ASP A 120 3.97 0.96 -5.40
CA ASP A 120 4.68 2.12 -5.97
C ASP A 120 6.12 2.22 -5.45
N THR A 121 6.35 2.03 -4.15
CA THR A 121 7.71 1.99 -3.57
C THR A 121 8.55 0.86 -4.19
N SER A 122 7.95 -0.30 -4.41
CA SER A 122 8.61 -1.43 -5.08
C SER A 122 8.92 -1.10 -6.54
N TYR A 123 8.03 -0.37 -7.24
CA TYR A 123 8.26 0.13 -8.60
C TYR A 123 9.45 1.10 -8.63
N GLN A 124 9.53 2.04 -7.70
CA GLN A 124 10.66 2.96 -7.61
C GLN A 124 11.98 2.24 -7.40
N THR A 125 11.98 1.17 -6.60
CA THR A 125 13.17 0.34 -6.35
C THR A 125 13.67 -0.31 -7.65
N LEU A 126 12.78 -0.91 -8.44
CA LEU A 126 13.15 -1.48 -9.74
C LEU A 126 13.54 -0.41 -10.75
N TYR A 127 12.83 0.71 -10.76
CA TYR A 127 13.09 1.81 -11.68
C TYR A 127 14.46 2.45 -11.45
N ALA A 128 14.88 2.59 -10.19
CA ALA A 128 16.21 3.08 -9.83
C ALA A 128 17.34 2.19 -10.37
N ASN A 129 17.07 0.90 -10.56
CA ASN A 129 17.99 -0.11 -11.09
C ASN A 129 17.70 -0.45 -12.57
N LYS A 130 16.96 0.39 -13.28
CA LYS A 130 16.54 0.13 -14.66
C LYS A 130 17.73 0.03 -15.61
N THR A 131 17.71 -1.01 -16.44
CA THR A 131 18.66 -1.25 -17.53
C THR A 131 17.95 -1.20 -18.88
N ASP A 132 18.69 -1.01 -19.97
CA ASP A 132 18.14 -1.06 -21.33
C ASP A 132 17.59 -2.47 -21.65
N GLU A 133 18.27 -3.52 -21.21
CA GLU A 133 17.81 -4.92 -21.32
C GLU A 133 16.45 -5.12 -20.64
N MET A 134 16.26 -4.55 -19.44
CA MET A 134 14.96 -4.60 -18.75
C MET A 134 13.86 -3.89 -19.53
N VAL A 135 14.18 -2.75 -20.15
CA VAL A 135 13.20 -2.00 -20.97
C VAL A 135 12.82 -2.79 -22.23
N ASP A 136 13.78 -3.44 -22.88
CA ASP A 136 13.52 -4.24 -24.08
C ASP A 136 12.70 -5.50 -23.74
N ASP A 137 13.05 -6.22 -22.67
CA ASP A 137 12.27 -7.37 -22.19
C ASP A 137 10.83 -6.98 -21.77
N LEU A 138 10.67 -5.79 -21.17
CA LEU A 138 9.35 -5.26 -20.85
C LEU A 138 8.54 -4.93 -22.10
N ARG A 139 9.15 -4.37 -23.16
CA ARG A 139 8.46 -4.10 -24.43
C ARG A 139 8.07 -5.40 -25.14
N ASP A 140 8.90 -6.43 -25.02
CA ASP A 140 8.66 -7.76 -25.59
C ASP A 140 7.68 -8.59 -24.74
N LEU A 141 7.31 -8.12 -23.55
CA LEU A 141 6.23 -8.68 -22.74
C LEU A 141 4.88 -8.39 -23.40
N SER A 142 4.56 -9.18 -24.42
CA SER A 142 3.28 -9.15 -25.12
C SER A 142 2.19 -9.75 -24.23
N VAL A 143 1.13 -9.00 -23.98
CA VAL A 143 -0.05 -9.55 -23.29
C VAL A 143 -1.13 -9.92 -24.30
N ARG A 144 -1.99 -10.87 -23.92
CA ARG A 144 -2.94 -11.54 -24.82
C ARG A 144 -3.83 -10.58 -25.64
N TRP A 145 -4.20 -9.42 -25.09
CA TRP A 145 -5.04 -8.45 -25.79
C TRP A 145 -4.28 -7.55 -26.78
N GLU A 146 -2.95 -7.61 -26.83
CA GLU A 146 -2.11 -6.77 -27.70
C GLU A 146 -1.74 -7.45 -29.01
N GLY A 147 -2.00 -8.76 -29.14
CA GLY A 147 -1.75 -9.49 -30.37
C GLY A 147 -2.65 -9.07 -31.52
N GLU A 148 -2.11 -9.09 -32.73
CA GLU A 148 -2.85 -8.90 -33.98
C GLU A 148 -3.88 -10.02 -34.14
N GLY A 149 -5.16 -9.66 -34.07
CA GLY A 149 -6.28 -10.45 -34.55
C GLY A 149 -6.36 -11.84 -33.94
N GLY A 150 -7.22 -12.00 -32.94
CA GLY A 150 -7.81 -13.32 -32.73
C GLY A 150 -8.22 -13.88 -34.10
N ASN A 151 -7.76 -15.09 -34.42
CA ASN A 151 -8.01 -15.76 -35.70
C ASN A 151 -9.42 -15.42 -36.22
N VAL A 152 -9.50 -14.71 -37.35
CA VAL A 152 -10.75 -14.41 -38.09
C VAL A 152 -11.51 -15.70 -38.46
N PHE A 153 -10.87 -16.86 -38.29
CA PHE A 153 -11.40 -18.20 -38.57
C PHE A 153 -11.68 -19.07 -37.32
N ALA A 154 -11.46 -18.58 -36.10
CA ALA A 154 -11.82 -19.32 -34.90
C ALA A 154 -13.25 -18.95 -34.46
N PHE A 155 -14.05 -19.94 -34.06
CA PHE A 155 -15.30 -19.70 -33.33
C PHE A 155 -14.98 -18.92 -32.05
N SER A 156 -15.07 -17.59 -32.13
CA SER A 156 -14.62 -16.68 -31.09
C SER A 156 -15.38 -16.95 -29.79
N PRO A 157 -14.73 -16.87 -28.62
CA PRO A 157 -15.46 -16.78 -27.37
C PRO A 157 -16.29 -15.49 -27.42
N THR A 158 -17.61 -15.63 -27.56
CA THR A 158 -18.60 -14.55 -27.60
C THR A 158 -18.75 -13.78 -26.29
N ALA A 159 -18.05 -14.20 -25.22
CA ALA A 159 -18.12 -13.56 -23.93
C ALA A 159 -17.19 -12.34 -23.89
N LEU A 160 -17.79 -11.16 -23.71
CA LEU A 160 -17.07 -9.94 -23.35
C LEU A 160 -16.24 -10.20 -22.08
N PRO A 161 -15.01 -9.65 -21.98
CA PRO A 161 -14.20 -9.81 -20.78
C PRO A 161 -14.90 -9.25 -19.56
N SER A 162 -14.73 -9.91 -18.42
CA SER A 162 -15.31 -9.46 -17.15
C SER A 162 -14.67 -8.13 -16.73
N GLN A 163 -15.29 -7.41 -15.78
CA GLN A 163 -14.70 -6.19 -15.25
C GLN A 163 -13.41 -6.48 -14.46
N ALA A 164 -13.30 -7.64 -13.81
CA ALA A 164 -12.08 -8.07 -13.14
C ALA A 164 -10.95 -8.33 -14.16
N ASP A 165 -11.25 -9.01 -15.28
CA ASP A 165 -10.29 -9.22 -16.37
C ASP A 165 -9.78 -7.87 -16.89
N LYS A 166 -10.69 -6.91 -17.14
CA LYS A 166 -10.33 -5.57 -17.62
C LYS A 166 -9.46 -4.81 -16.62
N ALA A 167 -9.83 -4.83 -15.33
CA ALA A 167 -9.06 -4.19 -14.26
C ALA A 167 -7.65 -4.78 -14.16
N PHE A 168 -7.54 -6.11 -14.16
CA PHE A 168 -6.25 -6.81 -14.17
C PHE A 168 -5.40 -6.46 -15.40
N GLY A 169 -6.00 -6.47 -16.60
CA GLY A 169 -5.34 -6.07 -17.83
C GLY A 169 -4.87 -4.62 -17.82
N ALA A 170 -5.68 -3.70 -17.29
CA ALA A 170 -5.29 -2.31 -17.08
C ALA A 170 -4.09 -2.21 -16.14
N GLY A 171 -4.12 -2.95 -15.02
CA GLY A 171 -3.02 -3.01 -14.06
C GLY A 171 -1.71 -3.50 -14.65
N LEU A 172 -1.76 -4.56 -15.47
CA LEU A 172 -0.60 -5.07 -16.21
C LEU A 172 0.00 -3.99 -17.14
N LEU A 173 -0.84 -3.32 -17.94
CA LEU A 173 -0.38 -2.27 -18.86
C LEU A 173 0.21 -1.08 -18.09
N THR A 174 -0.51 -0.57 -17.08
CA THR A 174 -0.03 0.53 -16.24
C THR A 174 1.30 0.17 -15.55
N GLY A 175 1.42 -1.04 -15.02
CA GLY A 175 2.64 -1.52 -14.40
C GLY A 175 3.83 -1.58 -15.36
N ARG A 176 3.62 -2.15 -16.55
CA ARG A 176 4.66 -2.23 -17.59
C ARG A 176 5.17 -0.86 -18.00
N GLU A 177 4.25 0.05 -18.34
CA GLU A 177 4.62 1.39 -18.77
C GLU A 177 5.29 2.21 -17.67
N ALA A 178 4.90 2.01 -16.40
CA ALA A 178 5.56 2.64 -15.25
C ALA A 178 7.04 2.21 -15.14
N LEU A 179 7.37 0.93 -15.32
CA LEU A 179 8.77 0.46 -15.31
C LEU A 179 9.58 0.95 -16.50
N ILE A 180 8.94 1.11 -17.66
CA ILE A 180 9.56 1.70 -18.84
C ILE A 180 9.87 3.19 -18.58
N GLY A 181 9.09 3.86 -17.72
CA GLY A 181 9.25 5.26 -17.33
C GLY A 181 8.24 6.20 -17.97
N LYS A 182 7.08 5.69 -18.39
CA LYS A 182 5.94 6.52 -18.82
C LYS A 182 4.99 6.70 -17.65
N SER A 183 4.80 7.95 -17.22
CA SER A 183 3.90 8.30 -16.11
C SER A 183 2.43 8.35 -16.54
N GLU A 184 2.15 8.69 -17.79
CA GLU A 184 0.80 8.79 -18.35
C GLU A 184 0.56 7.67 -19.35
N VAL A 185 -0.35 6.77 -18.98
CA VAL A 185 -0.72 5.61 -19.79
C VAL A 185 -2.14 5.79 -20.27
N ALA A 186 -2.31 6.06 -21.56
CA ALA A 186 -3.62 6.03 -22.18
C ALA A 186 -4.10 4.58 -22.27
N LEU A 187 -5.08 4.22 -21.42
CA LEU A 187 -5.67 2.89 -21.46
C LEU A 187 -6.52 2.73 -22.73
N PRO A 188 -6.41 1.61 -23.48
CA PRO A 188 -7.30 1.31 -24.58
C PRO A 188 -8.73 1.15 -24.07
N THR A 189 -9.73 1.42 -24.92
CA THR A 189 -11.17 1.37 -24.57
C THR A 189 -11.57 0.05 -23.90
N LEU A 190 -10.94 -1.07 -24.29
CA LEU A 190 -11.18 -2.39 -23.71
C LEU A 190 -10.87 -2.45 -22.21
N LEU A 191 -9.89 -1.66 -21.75
CA LEU A 191 -9.34 -1.64 -20.40
C LEU A 191 -9.79 -0.43 -19.58
N LEU A 192 -10.70 0.39 -20.11
CA LEU A 192 -11.25 1.52 -19.36
C LEU A 192 -12.15 1.02 -18.22
N PRO A 193 -12.15 1.71 -17.06
CA PRO A 193 -13.12 1.47 -16.01
C PRO A 193 -14.56 1.71 -16.52
N PRO A 194 -15.58 1.23 -15.79
CA PRO A 194 -16.97 1.58 -16.07
C PRO A 194 -17.16 3.10 -16.14
N ALA A 195 -18.05 3.57 -17.03
CA ALA A 195 -18.19 4.99 -17.39
C ALA A 195 -18.53 5.94 -16.21
N THR A 196 -18.89 5.40 -15.04
CA THR A 196 -19.15 6.17 -13.82
C THR A 196 -17.89 6.52 -13.03
N ASP A 197 -16.76 5.87 -13.32
CA ASP A 197 -15.56 5.94 -12.50
C ASP A 197 -14.35 6.39 -13.33
N GLU A 198 -13.57 7.33 -12.79
CA GLU A 198 -12.36 7.85 -13.44
C GLU A 198 -11.13 6.96 -13.23
N SER A 199 -11.17 6.04 -12.27
CA SER A 199 -10.02 5.20 -11.89
C SER A 199 -10.43 3.84 -11.37
N TRP A 200 -9.73 2.79 -11.80
CA TRP A 200 -9.91 1.42 -11.31
C TRP A 200 -9.76 1.29 -9.79
N LEU A 201 -8.92 2.13 -9.18
CA LEU A 201 -8.70 2.14 -7.72
C LEU A 201 -9.94 2.57 -6.93
N LYS A 202 -10.90 3.26 -7.57
CA LYS A 202 -12.18 3.67 -6.95
C LYS A 202 -13.30 2.65 -7.16
N THR A 203 -13.03 1.57 -7.88
CA THR A 203 -14.02 0.54 -8.23
C THR A 203 -13.93 -0.68 -7.31
N PRO A 204 -14.94 -1.57 -7.29
CA PRO A 204 -14.85 -2.87 -6.59
C PRO A 204 -13.73 -3.80 -7.12
N TRP A 205 -13.14 -3.51 -8.27
CA TRP A 205 -12.07 -4.29 -8.91
C TRP A 205 -10.68 -3.69 -8.69
N ALA A 206 -10.52 -2.78 -7.72
CA ALA A 206 -9.24 -2.19 -7.37
C ALA A 206 -8.16 -3.24 -7.06
N ASP A 207 -8.52 -4.32 -6.36
CA ASP A 207 -7.60 -5.42 -6.03
C ASP A 207 -7.14 -6.18 -7.29
N ASP A 208 -8.01 -6.34 -8.30
CA ASP A 208 -7.66 -6.97 -9.58
C ASP A 208 -6.67 -6.09 -10.35
N PHE A 209 -6.89 -4.78 -10.35
CA PHE A 209 -5.97 -3.80 -10.92
C PHE A 209 -4.60 -3.81 -10.23
N GLU A 210 -4.56 -3.73 -8.90
CA GLU A 210 -3.30 -3.78 -8.16
C GLU A 210 -2.59 -5.14 -8.31
N LEU A 211 -3.35 -6.24 -8.41
CA LEU A 211 -2.79 -7.54 -8.72
C LEU A 211 -2.09 -7.55 -10.09
N GLY A 212 -2.68 -6.91 -11.11
CA GLY A 212 -2.04 -6.74 -12.42
C GLY A 212 -0.72 -6.00 -12.30
N ARG A 213 -0.72 -4.84 -11.63
CA ARG A 213 0.51 -4.06 -11.40
C ARG A 213 1.56 -4.89 -10.65
N TRP A 214 1.19 -5.54 -9.57
CA TRP A 214 2.11 -6.36 -8.80
C TRP A 214 2.66 -7.55 -9.60
N THR A 215 1.86 -8.16 -10.48
CA THR A 215 2.28 -9.30 -11.31
C THR A 215 3.40 -8.91 -12.29
N VAL A 216 3.32 -7.74 -12.94
CA VAL A 216 4.40 -7.24 -13.81
C VAL A 216 5.64 -6.90 -13.00
N LEU A 217 5.45 -6.23 -11.86
CA LEU A 217 6.55 -5.90 -10.95
C LEU A 217 7.34 -7.14 -10.53
N LEU A 218 6.63 -8.17 -10.05
CA LEU A 218 7.26 -9.39 -9.56
C LEU A 218 7.90 -10.19 -10.69
N TRP A 219 7.30 -10.18 -11.88
CA TRP A 219 7.88 -10.81 -13.06
C TRP A 219 9.21 -10.14 -13.42
N THR A 220 9.25 -8.82 -13.49
CA THR A 220 10.47 -8.05 -13.74
C THR A 220 11.53 -8.33 -12.67
N ALA A 221 11.16 -8.26 -11.40
CA ALA A 221 12.06 -8.57 -10.29
C ALA A 221 12.63 -10.00 -10.38
N SER A 222 11.85 -10.98 -10.87
CA SER A 222 12.33 -12.34 -11.06
C SER A 222 13.40 -12.46 -12.15
N GLN A 223 13.28 -11.66 -13.23
CA GLN A 223 14.27 -11.65 -14.32
C GLN A 223 15.54 -10.88 -13.90
N PHE A 224 15.38 -9.77 -13.20
CA PHE A 224 16.44 -8.81 -12.87
C PHE A 224 16.75 -8.73 -11.36
N HIS A 225 16.89 -9.89 -10.70
CA HIS A 225 16.95 -9.99 -9.24
C HIS A 225 18.31 -9.65 -8.59
N ARG A 226 19.39 -9.52 -9.37
CA ARG A 226 20.77 -9.48 -8.84
C ARG A 226 21.06 -8.29 -7.94
N ASP A 227 20.46 -7.13 -8.25
CA ASP A 227 20.75 -5.86 -7.57
C ASP A 227 19.60 -5.38 -6.68
N LEU A 228 18.69 -6.29 -6.31
CA LEU A 228 17.58 -5.97 -5.42
C LEU A 228 18.03 -5.98 -3.96
N PRO A 229 17.57 -5.00 -3.14
CA PRO A 229 17.89 -5.00 -1.72
C PRO A 229 17.28 -6.24 -1.05
N PRO A 230 17.92 -6.82 -0.01
CA PRO A 230 17.40 -8.01 0.67
C PRO A 230 15.96 -7.86 1.17
N THR A 231 15.57 -6.65 1.58
CA THR A 231 14.22 -6.33 2.08
C THR A 231 13.15 -6.35 1.00
N PHE A 232 13.51 -6.26 -0.27
CA PHE A 232 12.55 -6.23 -1.39
C PHE A 232 11.61 -7.43 -1.35
N TRP A 233 12.15 -8.64 -1.11
CA TRP A 233 11.34 -9.87 -1.11
C TRP A 233 10.46 -9.99 0.13
N ASP A 234 10.85 -9.39 1.26
CA ASP A 234 9.98 -9.29 2.45
C ASP A 234 8.78 -8.38 2.17
N GLU A 235 9.02 -7.24 1.51
CA GLU A 235 7.96 -6.34 1.04
C GLU A 235 7.02 -7.05 0.07
N GLN A 236 7.55 -7.83 -0.89
CA GLN A 236 6.72 -8.59 -1.82
C GLN A 236 5.86 -9.65 -1.13
N ARG A 237 6.38 -10.33 -0.09
CA ARG A 237 5.58 -11.26 0.74
C ARG A 237 4.47 -10.54 1.49
N TRP A 238 4.73 -9.34 1.98
CA TRP A 238 3.72 -8.53 2.64
C TRP A 238 2.62 -8.11 1.66
N ILE A 239 2.98 -7.57 0.48
CA ILE A 239 2.02 -7.19 -0.57
C ILE A 239 1.19 -8.40 -1.00
N PHE A 240 1.84 -9.55 -1.23
CA PHE A 240 1.16 -10.81 -1.54
C PHE A 240 0.12 -11.19 -0.47
N SER A 241 0.47 -11.04 0.81
CA SER A 241 -0.44 -11.36 1.92
C SER A 241 -1.69 -10.48 1.92
N GLN A 242 -1.53 -9.18 1.61
CA GLN A 242 -2.65 -8.24 1.51
C GLN A 242 -3.56 -8.56 0.33
N LEU A 243 -2.99 -8.74 -0.87
CA LEU A 243 -3.76 -9.13 -2.06
C LEU A 243 -4.49 -10.45 -1.82
N LYS A 244 -3.79 -11.47 -1.29
CA LYS A 244 -4.39 -12.77 -0.95
C LYS A 244 -5.54 -12.61 0.06
N ALA A 245 -5.41 -11.77 1.07
CA ALA A 245 -6.48 -11.52 2.04
C ALA A 245 -7.71 -10.88 1.39
N ALA A 246 -7.52 -9.90 0.50
CA ALA A 246 -8.59 -9.26 -0.25
C ALA A 246 -9.38 -10.26 -1.11
N PHE A 247 -8.67 -11.12 -1.85
CA PHE A 247 -9.31 -12.17 -2.64
C PHE A 247 -9.98 -13.25 -1.77
N VAL A 248 -9.44 -13.59 -0.59
CA VAL A 248 -10.11 -14.49 0.38
C VAL A 248 -11.45 -13.92 0.84
N ALA A 249 -11.51 -12.61 1.09
CA ALA A 249 -12.75 -11.95 1.47
C ALA A 249 -13.81 -12.03 0.36
N ARG A 250 -13.41 -11.83 -0.90
CA ARG A 250 -14.30 -11.86 -2.09
C ARG A 250 -14.71 -13.26 -2.53
N ALA A 251 -13.84 -14.26 -2.39
CA ALA A 251 -14.06 -15.61 -2.94
C ALA A 251 -15.28 -16.35 -2.36
N LYS A 252 -15.88 -15.87 -1.27
CA LYS A 252 -17.14 -16.41 -0.74
C LYS A 252 -18.33 -16.20 -1.68
N THR A 253 -18.26 -15.18 -2.53
CA THR A 253 -19.36 -14.74 -3.41
C THR A 253 -18.94 -14.52 -4.85
N ASP A 254 -17.64 -14.61 -5.14
CA ASP A 254 -17.04 -14.31 -6.44
C ASP A 254 -16.17 -15.49 -6.91
N ASN A 255 -16.66 -16.21 -7.93
CA ASN A 255 -15.96 -17.34 -8.54
C ASN A 255 -14.66 -16.91 -9.26
N GLU A 256 -14.54 -15.65 -9.70
CA GLU A 256 -13.30 -15.14 -10.30
C GLU A 256 -12.23 -14.96 -9.23
N ALA A 257 -12.60 -14.40 -8.08
CA ALA A 257 -11.71 -14.31 -6.92
C ALA A 257 -11.24 -15.70 -6.44
N GLU A 258 -12.09 -16.73 -6.47
CA GLU A 258 -11.67 -18.10 -6.14
C GLU A 258 -10.60 -18.64 -7.11
N LYS A 259 -10.75 -18.38 -8.42
CA LYS A 259 -9.74 -18.76 -9.42
C LYS A 259 -8.42 -18.04 -9.18
N VAL A 260 -8.46 -16.74 -8.87
CA VAL A 260 -7.28 -15.94 -8.53
C VAL A 260 -6.58 -16.53 -7.31
N LEU A 261 -7.31 -16.83 -6.23
CA LEU A 261 -6.74 -17.46 -5.04
C LEU A 261 -6.06 -18.79 -5.33
N SER A 262 -6.65 -19.62 -6.19
CA SER A 262 -6.05 -20.89 -6.60
C SER A 262 -4.70 -20.67 -7.29
N GLN A 263 -4.60 -19.67 -8.18
CA GLN A 263 -3.33 -19.33 -8.82
C GLN A 263 -2.30 -18.80 -7.81
N LEU A 264 -2.70 -17.86 -6.95
CA LEU A 264 -1.82 -17.27 -5.94
C LEU A 264 -1.23 -18.34 -4.99
N LYS A 265 -2.08 -19.22 -4.45
CA LYS A 265 -1.65 -20.26 -3.49
C LYS A 265 -0.82 -21.37 -4.14
N ASN A 266 -1.21 -21.82 -5.33
CA ASN A 266 -0.63 -23.02 -5.91
C ASN A 266 0.55 -22.74 -6.84
N GLN A 267 0.62 -21.54 -7.44
CA GLN A 267 1.62 -21.20 -8.46
C GLN A 267 2.60 -20.11 -8.03
N ILE A 268 2.20 -19.21 -7.12
CA ILE A 268 3.04 -18.04 -6.75
C ILE A 268 3.66 -18.22 -5.35
N GLU A 269 2.84 -18.44 -4.34
CA GLU A 269 3.25 -18.57 -2.93
C GLU A 269 4.45 -19.52 -2.71
N PRO A 270 4.47 -20.75 -3.27
CA PRO A 270 5.55 -21.71 -2.99
C PRO A 270 6.93 -21.27 -3.50
N HIS A 271 6.96 -20.33 -4.45
CA HIS A 271 8.20 -19.76 -4.97
C HIS A 271 8.57 -18.49 -4.19
N LEU A 272 7.59 -17.64 -3.90
CA LEU A 272 7.81 -16.38 -3.18
C LEU A 272 8.33 -16.60 -1.75
N GLU A 273 7.88 -17.65 -1.06
CA GLU A 273 8.38 -18.03 0.27
C GLU A 273 9.86 -18.42 0.29
N LYS A 274 10.40 -18.86 -0.85
CA LYS A 274 11.79 -19.32 -0.97
C LYS A 274 12.76 -18.20 -1.34
N LEU A 275 12.28 -16.99 -1.64
CA LEU A 275 13.11 -15.88 -2.08
C LEU A 275 13.60 -15.01 -0.91
N PRO A 276 14.77 -14.37 -0.98
CA PRO A 276 15.78 -14.52 -2.03
C PRO A 276 16.43 -15.91 -1.98
N ALA A 277 16.78 -16.45 -3.14
CA ALA A 277 17.38 -17.78 -3.30
C ALA A 277 18.67 -17.68 -4.14
N GLU A 278 19.69 -16.98 -3.62
CA GLU A 278 20.95 -16.72 -4.34
C GLU A 278 21.64 -18.01 -4.80
N ASP A 279 21.51 -19.09 -4.03
CA ASP A 279 22.06 -20.42 -4.32
C ASP A 279 21.19 -21.25 -5.27
N ASN A 280 19.96 -20.82 -5.56
CA ASN A 280 19.00 -21.54 -6.38
C ASN A 280 18.29 -20.63 -7.39
N PRO A 281 18.97 -20.26 -8.49
CA PRO A 281 18.42 -19.37 -9.52
C PRO A 281 17.19 -19.94 -10.23
N LYS A 282 16.92 -21.25 -10.08
CA LYS A 282 15.73 -21.89 -10.64
C LYS A 282 14.44 -21.34 -10.02
N VAL A 283 14.45 -20.93 -8.74
CA VAL A 283 13.27 -20.40 -8.05
C VAL A 283 12.74 -19.14 -8.77
N TYR A 284 13.64 -18.23 -9.17
CA TYR A 284 13.29 -17.03 -9.91
C TYR A 284 12.70 -17.34 -11.30
N LYS A 285 13.29 -18.30 -12.02
CA LYS A 285 12.80 -18.74 -13.34
C LYS A 285 11.40 -19.36 -13.25
N ASP A 286 11.19 -20.24 -12.28
CA ASP A 286 9.89 -20.90 -12.07
C ASP A 286 8.82 -19.87 -11.66
N LEU A 287 9.17 -18.90 -10.80
CA LEU A 287 8.29 -17.78 -10.45
C LEU A 287 7.92 -16.96 -11.69
N GLY A 288 8.90 -16.51 -12.47
CA GLY A 288 8.66 -15.73 -13.69
C GLY A 288 7.78 -16.47 -14.70
N PHE A 289 7.99 -17.78 -14.86
CA PHE A 289 7.15 -18.61 -15.73
C PHE A 289 5.70 -18.70 -15.25
N ASN A 290 5.48 -18.90 -13.94
CA ASN A 290 4.14 -18.96 -13.37
C ASN A 290 3.42 -17.60 -13.41
N LEU A 291 4.14 -16.49 -13.20
CA LEU A 291 3.60 -15.14 -13.38
C LEU A 291 3.17 -14.90 -14.82
N LYS A 292 3.99 -15.30 -15.81
CA LYS A 292 3.63 -15.18 -17.23
C LYS A 292 2.37 -15.98 -17.59
N LYS A 293 2.20 -17.18 -17.02
CA LYS A 293 0.96 -17.97 -17.16
C LYS A 293 -0.24 -17.25 -16.54
N MET A 294 -0.06 -16.67 -15.36
CA MET A 294 -1.10 -15.91 -14.67
C MET A 294 -1.54 -14.69 -15.49
N MET A 295 -0.58 -13.92 -16.02
CA MET A 295 -0.85 -12.83 -16.96
C MET A 295 -1.68 -13.33 -18.14
N TYR A 296 -1.29 -14.43 -18.78
CA TYR A 296 -2.02 -14.99 -19.93
C TYR A 296 -3.44 -15.48 -19.59
N PHE A 297 -3.63 -16.01 -18.38
CA PHE A 297 -4.89 -16.62 -17.96
C PHE A 297 -5.96 -15.59 -17.60
N PHE A 298 -5.60 -14.52 -16.89
CA PHE A 298 -6.51 -13.45 -16.45
C PHE A 298 -6.55 -12.23 -17.37
N ALA A 299 -5.62 -12.13 -18.32
CA ALA A 299 -5.66 -11.09 -19.34
C ALA A 299 -6.97 -11.16 -20.16
N PRO A 300 -7.65 -10.03 -20.39
CA PRO A 300 -8.86 -9.99 -21.19
C PRO A 300 -8.60 -10.53 -22.59
N LYS A 301 -9.55 -11.30 -23.08
CA LYS A 301 -9.56 -11.76 -24.48
C LYS A 301 -10.16 -10.64 -25.33
N GLN A 302 -9.58 -10.39 -26.50
CA GLN A 302 -10.27 -9.57 -27.50
C GLN A 302 -11.58 -10.27 -27.89
N ALA A 303 -12.69 -9.54 -27.78
CA ALA A 303 -13.93 -9.94 -28.43
C ALA A 303 -13.76 -9.59 -29.92
N LEU A 304 -13.84 -10.60 -30.78
CA LEU A 304 -13.80 -10.46 -32.23
C LEU A 304 -15.17 -10.09 -32.79
#